data_AF-A0A974L218-F1
#
_entry.id   AF-A0A974L218-F1
#
_cell.length_a   1.000
_cell.length_b   1.000
_cell.length_c   1.000
_cell.angle_alpha   90.00
_cell.angle_beta   90.00
_cell.angle_gamma   90.00
#
_symmetry.space_group_name_H-M   'P 1'
#
loop_
_entity.id
_entity.type
_entity.pdbx_description
1 polymer ?
#
loop_
_entity_poly.entity_id
_entity_poly.type
_entity_poly.pdbx_seq_one_letter_code
_entity_poly.pdbx_strand_id
1 'polypeptide(L)'
;MQKDEGVIVREVFKVYKDGTIYRNINGTWEKAELYKFKPRHDALERYQTSTYKNGKQYTVGAARLVAEALIPNPHNKKMVFHKDGNPLNDSVDNLEWVTPTERMQKTYELGKGRTLENLGEPCIECGELTLSKSGLCRECQNLNKIENNAKKRLKNLSEKFKSVDIDKLNEKEKAIVLMRRNGNTLQMIGEKLGITRERVRQIEEKILVKDINDKRVKEFIKSKKITIYDIKTIRKISGLSVNKFSKLAGLGTEIYRRKESSPENFTVKQLKKISSFINTDIDIYSEED
;
A
#
# COMPACT_ATOMS: atom_id res chain seq x y z
N MET A 1 31.19 19.27 -58.82
CA MET A 1 30.84 18.90 -57.43
C MET A 1 32.14 18.63 -56.67
N GLN A 2 32.50 19.51 -55.73
CA GLN A 2 33.61 19.22 -54.80
C GLN A 2 33.25 17.94 -54.04
N LYS A 3 34.14 16.94 -54.05
CA LYS A 3 33.97 15.74 -53.21
C LYS A 3 34.06 16.20 -51.77
N ASP A 4 32.99 16.01 -50.99
CA ASP A 4 32.99 16.28 -49.55
C ASP A 4 34.11 15.46 -48.91
N GLU A 5 35.19 16.11 -48.47
CA GLU A 5 36.32 15.46 -47.84
C GLU A 5 35.92 15.08 -46.42
N GLY A 6 35.31 13.90 -46.25
CA GLY A 6 34.81 13.45 -44.96
C GLY A 6 35.83 13.63 -43.81
N VAL A 7 35.36 14.02 -42.64
CA VAL A 7 36.17 14.42 -41.49
C VAL A 7 36.51 13.20 -40.63
N ILE A 8 37.79 13.05 -40.28
CA ILE A 8 38.25 11.96 -39.40
C ILE A 8 38.01 12.33 -37.94
N VAL A 9 37.39 11.41 -37.19
CA VAL A 9 36.96 11.61 -35.80
C VAL A 9 37.47 10.45 -34.96
N ARG A 10 38.09 10.77 -33.82
CA ARG A 10 38.65 9.79 -32.88
C ARG A 10 39.64 8.81 -33.53
N GLU A 11 40.23 9.17 -34.67
CA GLU A 11 41.15 8.36 -35.48
C GLU A 11 40.60 7.03 -36.02
N VAL A 12 39.33 6.69 -35.74
CA VAL A 12 38.73 5.40 -36.09
C VAL A 12 37.48 5.55 -36.95
N PHE A 13 36.95 6.76 -37.09
CA PHE A 13 35.79 7.04 -37.92
C PHE A 13 36.08 8.16 -38.91
N LYS A 14 35.41 8.11 -40.07
CA LYS A 14 35.37 9.19 -41.07
C LYS A 14 33.91 9.48 -41.38
N VAL A 15 33.49 10.73 -41.24
CA VAL A 15 32.07 11.12 -41.34
C VAL A 15 31.83 12.19 -42.40
N TYR A 16 30.66 12.16 -43.01
CA TYR A 16 30.24 13.04 -44.10
C TYR A 16 28.97 13.81 -43.73
N LYS A 17 28.67 14.90 -44.44
CA LYS A 17 27.54 15.79 -44.12
C LYS A 17 26.16 15.15 -44.24
N ASP A 18 26.04 14.15 -45.10
CA ASP A 18 24.82 13.37 -45.30
C ASP A 18 24.53 12.38 -44.16
N GLY A 19 25.43 12.26 -43.18
CA GLY A 19 25.34 11.29 -42.09
C GLY A 19 26.00 9.94 -42.41
N THR A 20 26.62 9.79 -43.58
CA THR A 20 27.40 8.59 -43.91
C THR A 20 28.64 8.49 -43.02
N ILE A 21 28.87 7.30 -42.46
CA ILE A 21 30.00 7.02 -41.58
C ILE A 21 30.82 5.87 -42.17
N TYR A 22 32.14 6.02 -42.16
CA TYR A 22 33.11 4.97 -42.44
C TYR A 22 33.89 4.66 -41.16
N ARG A 23 34.31 3.41 -40.99
CA ARG A 23 35.18 2.96 -39.90
C ARG A 23 36.53 2.55 -40.44
N ASN A 24 37.59 2.83 -39.69
CA ASN A 24 38.93 2.33 -39.98
C ASN A 24 39.07 0.92 -39.39
N ILE A 25 39.38 -0.06 -40.23
CA ILE A 25 39.72 -1.43 -39.84
C ILE A 25 41.10 -1.72 -40.39
N ASN A 26 42.09 -1.85 -39.49
CA ASN A 26 43.47 -2.18 -39.83
C ASN A 26 44.08 -1.30 -40.95
N GLY A 27 43.75 0.00 -40.97
CA GLY A 27 44.25 0.95 -41.98
C GLY A 27 43.33 1.15 -43.18
N THR A 28 42.31 0.31 -43.37
CA THR A 28 41.34 0.43 -44.47
C THR A 28 40.05 1.10 -44.02
N TRP A 29 39.50 1.98 -44.85
CA TRP A 29 38.22 2.66 -44.59
C TRP A 29 37.07 1.91 -45.25
N GLU A 30 36.17 1.38 -44.44
CA GLU A 30 34.98 0.68 -44.90
C GLU A 30 33.72 1.43 -44.44
N LYS A 31 32.64 1.37 -45.24
CA LYS A 31 31.37 1.98 -44.85
C LYS A 31 30.87 1.28 -43.59
N ALA A 32 30.58 2.07 -42.55
CA ALA A 32 30.14 1.54 -41.28
C ALA A 32 28.71 1.01 -41.40
N GLU A 33 28.47 -0.15 -40.81
CA GLU A 33 27.13 -0.68 -40.63
C GLU A 33 26.44 0.08 -39.49
N LEU A 34 25.28 0.67 -39.78
CA LEU A 34 24.46 1.37 -38.78
C LEU A 34 23.32 0.47 -38.34
N TYR A 35 23.34 0.06 -37.07
CA TYR A 35 22.24 -0.73 -36.50
C TYR A 35 21.36 0.15 -35.62
N LYS A 36 20.07 -0.19 -35.59
CA LYS A 36 19.08 0.46 -34.74
C LYS A 36 19.26 -0.01 -33.30
N PHE A 37 19.37 0.93 -32.38
CA PHE A 37 19.57 0.67 -30.96
C PHE A 37 18.52 1.42 -30.12
N LYS A 38 17.90 0.71 -29.17
CA LYS A 38 17.06 1.29 -28.11
C LYS A 38 17.77 1.13 -26.77
N PRO A 39 18.17 2.22 -26.09
CA PRO A 39 18.80 2.11 -24.78
C PRO A 39 17.85 1.61 -23.69
N ARG A 40 16.53 1.82 -23.86
CA ARG A 40 15.45 1.37 -22.98
C ARG A 40 14.21 1.08 -23.83
N HIS A 41 13.28 0.27 -23.32
CA HIS A 41 12.04 -0.11 -24.04
C HIS A 41 11.20 1.10 -24.49
N ASP A 42 11.17 2.17 -23.68
CA ASP A 42 10.43 3.42 -23.91
C ASP A 42 11.23 4.48 -24.68
N ALA A 43 12.48 4.20 -25.05
CA ALA A 43 13.33 5.14 -25.75
C ALA A 43 13.14 5.04 -27.27
N LEU A 44 13.31 6.18 -27.95
CA LEU A 44 13.37 6.22 -29.41
C LEU A 44 14.58 5.44 -29.93
N GLU A 45 14.39 4.72 -31.04
CA GLU A 45 15.48 4.07 -31.80
C GLU A 45 16.48 5.11 -32.28
N ARG A 46 17.76 4.76 -32.30
CA ARG A 46 18.83 5.59 -32.86
C ARG A 46 19.82 4.72 -33.60
N TYR A 47 20.54 5.28 -34.57
CA TYR A 47 21.64 4.58 -35.19
C TYR A 47 22.89 4.58 -34.31
N GLN A 48 23.53 3.41 -34.25
CA GLN A 48 24.80 3.19 -33.57
C GLN A 48 25.74 2.43 -34.51
N THR A 49 27.04 2.68 -34.36
CA THR A 49 28.10 1.92 -35.01
C THR A 49 29.16 1.54 -33.99
N SER A 50 29.90 0.47 -34.28
CA SER A 50 31.10 0.13 -33.53
C SER A 50 32.27 -0.27 -34.43
N THR A 51 33.47 -0.03 -33.92
CA THR A 51 34.72 -0.52 -34.50
C THR A 51 35.72 -0.88 -33.39
N TYR A 52 36.79 -1.58 -33.74
CA TYR A 52 37.85 -1.96 -32.81
C TYR A 52 39.18 -1.35 -33.27
N LYS A 53 39.94 -0.82 -32.31
CA LYS A 53 41.34 -0.39 -32.54
C LYS A 53 42.16 -0.79 -31.31
N ASN A 54 43.29 -1.47 -31.54
CA ASN A 54 44.23 -1.91 -30.50
C ASN A 54 43.55 -2.67 -29.33
N GLY A 55 42.64 -3.60 -29.65
CA GLY A 55 41.91 -4.39 -28.65
C GLY A 55 40.81 -3.63 -27.90
N LYS A 56 40.58 -2.34 -28.18
CA LYS A 56 39.51 -1.53 -27.57
C LYS A 56 38.34 -1.34 -28.55
N GLN A 57 37.12 -1.59 -28.08
CA GLN A 57 35.90 -1.31 -28.82
C GLN A 57 35.50 0.17 -28.70
N TYR A 58 35.11 0.77 -29.82
CA TYR A 58 34.60 2.12 -29.92
C TYR A 58 33.15 2.05 -30.42
N THR A 59 32.20 2.12 -29.50
CA THR A 59 30.77 2.13 -29.82
C THR A 59 30.21 3.54 -29.66
N VAL A 60 29.62 4.09 -30.72
CA VAL A 60 29.19 5.49 -30.79
C VAL A 60 27.85 5.64 -31.51
N GLY A 61 27.02 6.58 -31.06
CA GLY A 61 25.80 6.96 -31.77
C GLY A 61 26.12 7.77 -33.01
N ALA A 62 25.47 7.48 -34.13
CA ALA A 62 25.75 8.10 -35.43
C ALA A 62 25.55 9.63 -35.40
N ALA A 63 24.38 10.10 -34.95
CA ALA A 63 24.11 11.54 -34.75
C ALA A 63 25.20 12.27 -33.94
N ARG A 64 25.68 11.64 -32.86
CA ARG A 64 26.69 12.23 -31.99
C ARG A 64 28.03 12.36 -32.71
N LEU A 65 28.41 11.34 -33.45
CA LEU A 65 29.67 11.32 -34.21
C LEU A 65 29.66 12.36 -35.33
N VAL A 66 28.54 12.49 -36.06
CA VAL A 66 28.36 13.52 -37.10
C VAL A 66 28.44 14.93 -36.50
N ALA A 67 27.70 15.18 -35.42
CA ALA A 67 27.68 16.49 -34.77
C ALA A 67 29.03 16.88 -34.15
N GLU A 68 29.77 15.94 -33.54
CA GLU A 68 31.11 16.19 -32.99
C GLU A 68 32.12 16.61 -34.06
N ALA A 69 31.93 16.15 -35.29
CA ALA A 69 32.87 16.37 -36.39
C ALA A 69 32.58 17.62 -37.21
N LEU A 70 31.30 17.89 -37.45
CA LEU A 70 30.85 18.83 -38.48
C LEU A 70 30.07 20.02 -37.93
N ILE A 71 29.72 20.02 -36.62
CA ILE A 71 28.93 21.08 -35.99
C ILE A 71 29.69 21.67 -34.80
N PRO A 72 30.15 22.94 -34.87
CA PRO A 72 30.79 23.61 -33.74
C PRO A 72 29.89 23.60 -32.49
N ASN A 73 30.51 23.36 -31.33
CA ASN A 73 29.81 23.36 -30.04
C ASN A 73 30.48 24.34 -29.05
N PRO A 74 30.45 25.67 -29.33
CA PRO A 74 31.15 26.68 -28.52
C PRO A 74 30.65 26.75 -27.07
N HIS A 75 29.40 26.33 -26.83
CA HIS A 75 28.79 26.34 -25.51
C HIS A 75 28.86 24.99 -24.78
N ASN A 76 29.60 24.02 -25.33
CA ASN A 76 29.76 22.67 -24.77
C ASN A 76 28.44 22.00 -24.37
N LYS A 77 27.41 22.18 -25.20
CA LYS A 77 26.09 21.57 -25.00
C LYS A 77 26.22 20.05 -25.06
N LYS A 78 25.55 19.35 -24.16
CA LYS A 78 25.77 17.91 -23.95
C LYS A 78 24.96 17.01 -24.89
N MET A 79 23.94 17.52 -25.57
CA MET A 79 23.01 16.68 -26.33
C MET A 79 22.92 17.12 -27.79
N VAL A 80 22.67 16.15 -28.67
CA VAL A 80 22.34 16.39 -30.08
C VAL A 80 20.85 16.16 -30.25
N PHE A 81 20.17 17.05 -30.96
CA PHE A 81 18.76 16.99 -31.28
C PHE A 81 18.54 16.92 -32.80
N HIS A 82 17.54 16.15 -33.20
CA HIS A 82 17.08 15.99 -34.58
C HIS A 82 15.93 16.97 -34.82
N LYS A 83 16.12 17.97 -35.67
CA LYS A 83 15.18 19.08 -35.90
C LYS A 83 13.83 18.61 -36.44
N ASP A 84 13.83 17.60 -37.32
CA ASP A 84 12.62 16.95 -37.85
C ASP A 84 11.95 15.97 -36.86
N GLY A 85 12.59 15.72 -35.72
CA GLY A 85 12.18 14.75 -34.72
C GLY A 85 12.25 13.29 -35.19
N ASN A 86 12.93 12.98 -36.29
CA ASN A 86 13.27 11.64 -36.75
C ASN A 86 14.69 11.28 -36.28
N PRO A 87 14.85 10.43 -35.26
CA PRO A 87 16.17 10.10 -34.69
C PRO A 87 17.07 9.24 -35.59
N LEU A 88 16.58 8.87 -36.78
CA LEU A 88 17.31 8.09 -37.79
C LEU A 88 17.81 8.97 -38.96
N ASN A 89 17.48 10.27 -38.98
CA ASN A 89 17.98 11.22 -39.96
C ASN A 89 19.22 11.95 -39.41
N ASP A 90 20.39 11.36 -39.58
CA ASP A 90 21.65 11.85 -39.01
C ASP A 90 22.40 12.85 -39.89
N SER A 91 21.75 13.46 -40.89
CA SER A 91 22.35 14.51 -41.72
C SER A 91 22.68 15.75 -40.88
N VAL A 92 23.83 16.39 -41.15
CA VAL A 92 24.30 17.59 -40.44
C VAL A 92 23.24 18.69 -40.38
N ASP A 93 22.50 18.90 -41.48
CA ASP A 93 21.47 19.94 -41.55
C ASP A 93 20.28 19.65 -40.63
N ASN A 94 20.06 18.39 -40.26
CA ASN A 94 19.02 17.97 -39.32
C ASN A 94 19.48 17.96 -37.86
N LEU A 95 20.77 18.09 -37.58
CA LEU A 95 21.32 18.00 -36.23
C LEU A 95 21.59 19.39 -35.63
N GLU A 96 21.42 19.51 -34.31
CA GLU A 96 21.84 20.68 -33.54
C GLU A 96 22.25 20.30 -32.11
N TRP A 97 23.17 21.09 -31.56
CA TRP A 97 23.58 20.98 -30.17
C TRP A 97 22.57 21.67 -29.24
N VAL A 98 22.04 20.93 -28.26
CA VAL A 98 21.04 21.42 -27.31
C VAL A 98 21.38 21.08 -25.86
N THR A 99 20.85 21.88 -24.93
CA THR A 99 20.78 21.57 -23.51
C THR A 99 19.60 20.62 -23.22
N PRO A 100 19.55 19.98 -22.03
CA PRO A 100 18.39 19.17 -21.64
C PRO A 100 17.06 19.95 -21.66
N THR A 101 17.07 21.22 -21.24
CA THR A 101 15.88 22.08 -21.22
C THR A 101 15.41 22.43 -22.62
N GLU A 102 16.33 22.85 -23.50
CA GLU A 102 16.01 23.14 -24.91
C GLU A 102 15.47 21.90 -25.64
N ARG A 103 16.06 20.72 -25.40
CA ARG A 103 15.56 19.46 -25.96
C ARG A 103 14.10 19.22 -25.56
N MET A 104 13.79 19.40 -24.28
CA MET A 104 12.43 19.19 -23.77
C MET A 104 11.46 20.17 -24.43
N GLN A 105 11.79 21.46 -24.46
CA GLN A 105 10.98 22.49 -25.07
C GLN A 105 10.71 22.19 -26.56
N LYS A 106 11.76 21.94 -27.34
CA LYS A 106 11.64 21.58 -28.77
C LYS A 106 10.84 20.30 -28.99
N THR A 107 10.93 19.32 -28.09
CA THR A 107 10.11 18.10 -28.16
C THR A 107 8.62 18.41 -27.97
N TYR A 108 8.26 19.35 -27.10
CA TYR A 108 6.88 19.84 -26.96
C TYR A 108 6.44 20.62 -28.20
N GLU A 109 7.29 21.49 -28.76
CA GLU A 109 7.00 22.24 -29.99
C GLU A 109 6.74 21.31 -31.19
N LEU A 110 7.41 20.16 -31.25
CA LEU A 110 7.17 19.11 -32.26
C LEU A 110 5.93 18.24 -31.99
N GLY A 111 5.14 18.50 -30.94
CA GLY A 111 3.99 17.67 -30.57
C GLY A 111 4.35 16.25 -30.12
N LYS A 112 5.62 16.02 -29.74
CA LYS A 112 6.13 14.71 -29.28
C LYS A 112 6.33 14.65 -27.76
N GLY A 113 5.90 15.70 -27.05
CA GLY A 113 5.96 15.77 -25.60
C GLY A 113 4.97 14.82 -24.93
N ARG A 114 5.28 14.38 -23.71
CA ARG A 114 4.40 13.54 -22.90
C ARG A 114 3.31 14.37 -22.24
N THR A 115 2.31 14.75 -23.02
CA THR A 115 1.12 15.50 -22.58
C THR A 115 -0.13 14.62 -22.61
N LEU A 116 -1.18 15.06 -21.91
CA LEU A 116 -2.51 14.44 -22.00
C LEU A 116 -3.06 14.47 -23.43
N GLU A 117 -2.80 15.54 -24.17
CA GLU A 117 -3.25 15.70 -25.56
C GLU A 117 -2.60 14.66 -26.49
N ASN A 118 -1.30 14.37 -26.30
CA ASN A 118 -0.55 13.49 -27.21
C ASN A 118 -0.62 12.01 -26.82
N LEU A 119 -0.67 11.71 -25.52
CA LEU A 119 -0.54 10.34 -24.98
C LEU A 119 -1.57 10.02 -23.90
N GLY A 120 -2.52 10.91 -23.64
CA GLY A 120 -3.60 10.63 -22.70
C GLY A 120 -4.48 9.51 -23.24
N GLU A 121 -4.77 8.54 -22.39
CA GLU A 121 -5.77 7.52 -22.65
C GLU A 121 -6.99 7.78 -21.75
N PRO A 122 -8.21 7.45 -22.19
CA PRO A 122 -9.40 7.65 -21.39
C PRO A 122 -9.34 6.82 -20.11
N CYS A 123 -9.68 7.45 -18.97
CA CYS A 123 -9.81 6.78 -17.69
C CYS A 123 -10.88 5.70 -17.78
N ILE A 124 -10.58 4.49 -17.28
CA ILE A 124 -11.49 3.34 -17.32
C ILE A 124 -12.82 3.62 -16.61
N GLU A 125 -12.84 4.50 -15.61
CA GLU A 125 -14.03 4.79 -14.81
C GLU A 125 -14.80 6.04 -15.26
N CYS A 126 -14.12 7.17 -15.45
CA CYS A 126 -14.78 8.43 -15.76
C CYS A 126 -14.64 8.89 -17.21
N GLY A 127 -13.82 8.22 -18.03
CA GLY A 127 -13.57 8.60 -19.42
C GLY A 127 -12.59 9.76 -19.61
N GLU A 128 -12.28 10.53 -18.56
CA GLU A 128 -11.33 11.65 -18.64
C GLU A 128 -9.92 11.19 -19.01
N LEU A 129 -9.21 11.97 -19.80
CA LEU A 129 -7.85 11.63 -20.22
C LEU A 129 -6.90 11.52 -19.03
N THR A 130 -6.07 10.49 -19.04
CA THR A 130 -5.06 10.22 -18.01
C THR A 130 -3.77 9.71 -18.62
N LEU A 131 -2.64 10.11 -18.04
CA LEU A 131 -1.31 9.55 -18.34
C LEU A 131 -0.93 8.41 -17.38
N SER A 132 -1.86 7.97 -16.53
CA SER A 132 -1.61 6.93 -15.55
C SER A 132 -1.52 5.56 -16.22
N LYS A 133 -0.44 4.84 -15.92
CA LYS A 133 -0.26 3.43 -16.34
C LYS A 133 -1.33 2.49 -15.79
N SER A 134 -2.05 2.88 -14.74
CA SER A 134 -3.13 2.07 -14.16
C SER A 134 -4.42 2.13 -14.98
N GLY A 135 -4.52 3.03 -15.97
CA GLY A 135 -5.77 3.34 -16.67
C GLY A 135 -6.76 4.16 -15.85
N LEU A 136 -6.45 4.51 -14.59
CA LEU A 136 -7.30 5.36 -13.76
C LEU A 136 -6.72 6.76 -13.62
N CYS A 137 -7.56 7.78 -13.75
CA CYS A 137 -7.18 9.15 -13.41
C CYS A 137 -6.93 9.28 -11.90
N ARG A 138 -6.21 10.33 -11.49
CA ARG A 138 -5.82 10.54 -10.08
C ARG A 138 -7.04 10.63 -9.16
N GLU A 139 -8.13 11.19 -9.64
CA GLU A 139 -9.37 11.34 -8.86
C GLU A 139 -10.04 9.98 -8.61
N CYS A 140 -10.29 9.21 -9.67
CA CYS A 140 -10.81 7.84 -9.57
C CYS A 140 -9.95 6.94 -8.67
N GLN A 141 -8.62 7.03 -8.77
CA GLN A 141 -7.72 6.30 -7.86
C GLN A 141 -7.96 6.65 -6.39
N ASN A 142 -8.16 7.93 -6.09
CA ASN A 142 -8.43 8.39 -4.73
C ASN A 142 -9.80 7.93 -4.24
N LEU A 143 -10.83 8.01 -5.09
CA LEU A 143 -12.18 7.52 -4.78
C LEU A 143 -12.15 6.02 -4.47
N ASN A 144 -11.51 5.23 -5.31
CA ASN A 144 -11.34 3.79 -5.08
C ASN A 144 -10.60 3.49 -3.78
N LYS A 145 -9.57 4.27 -3.46
CA LYS A 145 -8.85 4.13 -2.20
C LYS A 145 -9.75 4.42 -1.00
N ILE A 146 -10.57 5.46 -1.06
CA ILE A 146 -11.52 5.82 0.00
C ILE A 146 -12.54 4.69 0.20
N GLU A 147 -13.16 4.23 -0.88
CA GLU A 147 -14.17 3.17 -0.85
C GLU A 147 -13.60 1.86 -0.28
N ASN A 148 -12.41 1.45 -0.75
CA ASN A 148 -11.76 0.25 -0.26
C ASN A 148 -11.42 0.35 1.24
N ASN A 149 -10.99 1.51 1.71
CA ASN A 149 -10.74 1.73 3.14
C ASN A 149 -12.04 1.70 3.95
N ALA A 150 -13.14 2.24 3.43
CA ALA A 150 -14.45 2.17 4.06
C ALA A 150 -14.94 0.72 4.17
N LYS A 151 -14.83 -0.08 3.10
CA LYS A 151 -15.15 -1.51 3.09
C LYS A 151 -14.34 -2.30 4.12
N LYS A 152 -13.01 -2.09 4.16
CA LYS A 152 -12.12 -2.72 5.16
C LYS A 152 -12.53 -2.35 6.59
N ARG A 153 -12.82 -1.08 6.84
CA ARG A 153 -13.26 -0.60 8.16
C ARG A 153 -14.58 -1.24 8.58
N LEU A 154 -15.57 -1.30 7.68
CA LEU A 154 -16.86 -1.95 7.93
C LEU A 154 -16.67 -3.43 8.29
N LYS A 155 -15.85 -4.15 7.51
CA LYS A 155 -15.51 -5.55 7.78
C LYS A 155 -14.89 -5.73 9.17
N ASN A 156 -13.87 -4.93 9.51
CA ASN A 156 -13.20 -5.01 10.81
C ASN A 156 -14.15 -4.69 11.97
N LEU A 157 -15.03 -3.70 11.82
CA LEU A 157 -16.03 -3.38 12.84
C LEU A 157 -17.05 -4.51 13.00
N SER A 158 -17.59 -5.02 11.90
CA SER A 158 -18.53 -6.14 11.92
C SER A 158 -17.94 -7.36 12.63
N GLU A 159 -16.72 -7.75 12.29
CA GLU A 159 -16.00 -8.87 12.92
C GLU A 159 -15.74 -8.64 14.41
N LYS A 160 -15.28 -7.44 14.80
CA LYS A 160 -15.00 -7.07 16.20
C LYS A 160 -16.23 -7.23 17.11
N PHE A 161 -17.43 -6.92 16.61
CA PHE A 161 -18.68 -6.99 17.37
C PHE A 161 -19.51 -8.24 17.09
N LYS A 162 -19.05 -9.14 16.21
CA LYS A 162 -19.84 -10.31 15.76
C LYS A 162 -20.15 -11.28 16.90
N SER A 163 -19.20 -11.51 17.80
CA SER A 163 -19.34 -12.46 18.92
C SER A 163 -20.09 -11.91 20.13
N VAL A 164 -20.29 -10.59 20.20
CA VAL A 164 -20.92 -9.95 21.35
C VAL A 164 -22.37 -10.41 21.45
N ASP A 165 -22.70 -11.03 22.58
CA ASP A 165 -24.05 -11.43 22.93
C ASP A 165 -24.90 -10.21 23.27
N ILE A 166 -25.88 -9.91 22.42
CA ILE A 166 -26.71 -8.70 22.53
C ILE A 166 -27.79 -8.82 23.60
N ASP A 167 -28.15 -10.03 24.03
CA ASP A 167 -29.23 -10.26 25.00
C ASP A 167 -28.79 -9.96 26.43
N LYS A 168 -27.47 -9.91 26.66
CA LYS A 168 -26.85 -9.50 27.93
C LYS A 168 -26.65 -7.98 28.06
N LEU A 169 -27.01 -7.21 27.05
CA LEU A 169 -26.78 -5.77 26.99
C LEU A 169 -28.04 -4.99 27.35
N ASN A 170 -27.87 -3.80 27.94
CA ASN A 170 -29.00 -2.87 28.04
C ASN A 170 -29.31 -2.22 26.68
N GLU A 171 -30.48 -1.60 26.56
CA GLU A 171 -30.95 -0.97 25.31
C GLU A 171 -29.92 -0.04 24.65
N LYS A 172 -29.20 0.75 25.45
CA LYS A 172 -28.18 1.68 24.95
C LYS A 172 -26.93 0.95 24.45
N GLU A 173 -26.44 -0.03 25.20
CA GLU A 173 -25.32 -0.89 24.80
C GLU A 173 -25.65 -1.68 23.52
N LYS A 174 -26.87 -2.23 23.44
CA LYS A 174 -27.40 -2.97 22.28
C LYS A 174 -27.47 -2.07 21.03
N ALA A 175 -28.02 -0.87 21.16
CA ALA A 175 -28.08 0.09 20.06
C ALA A 175 -26.68 0.44 19.51
N ILE A 176 -25.69 0.65 20.39
CA ILE A 176 -24.30 0.91 20.00
C ILE A 176 -23.72 -0.27 19.23
N VAL A 177 -23.87 -1.50 19.73
CA VAL A 177 -23.33 -2.71 19.08
C VAL A 177 -23.94 -2.92 17.69
N LEU A 178 -25.26 -2.78 17.55
CA LEU A 178 -25.94 -2.91 16.26
C LEU A 178 -25.47 -1.85 15.26
N MET A 179 -25.36 -0.58 15.70
CA MET A 179 -24.83 0.49 14.85
C MET A 179 -23.37 0.25 14.45
N ARG A 180 -22.55 -0.31 15.35
CA ARG A 180 -21.16 -0.69 15.04
C ARG A 180 -21.08 -1.81 14.02
N ARG A 181 -21.94 -2.83 14.11
CA ARG A 181 -22.03 -3.91 13.10
C ARG A 181 -22.38 -3.38 11.71
N ASN A 182 -23.18 -2.31 11.64
CA ASN A 182 -23.53 -1.62 10.40
C ASN A 182 -22.47 -0.60 9.93
N GLY A 183 -21.34 -0.47 10.63
CA GLY A 183 -20.21 0.38 10.23
C GLY A 183 -20.26 1.82 10.72
N ASN A 184 -21.23 2.20 11.55
CA ASN A 184 -21.33 3.58 12.03
C ASN A 184 -20.09 3.98 12.84
N THR A 185 -19.66 5.22 12.65
CA THR A 185 -18.57 5.80 13.43
C THR A 185 -19.02 6.15 14.85
N LEU A 186 -18.09 6.31 15.79
CA LEU A 186 -18.40 6.78 17.15
C LEU A 186 -19.13 8.12 17.12
N GLN A 187 -18.77 8.98 16.18
CA GLN A 187 -19.35 10.30 16.00
C GLN A 187 -20.83 10.19 15.61
N MET A 188 -21.14 9.43 14.56
CA MET A 188 -22.52 9.21 14.11
C MET A 188 -23.39 8.56 15.19
N ILE A 189 -22.83 7.61 15.94
CA ILE A 189 -23.55 6.98 17.07
C ILE A 189 -23.80 7.99 18.18
N GLY A 190 -22.82 8.83 18.49
CA GLY A 190 -22.94 9.89 19.49
C GLY A 190 -24.06 10.86 19.15
N GLU A 191 -24.07 11.37 17.92
CA GLU A 191 -25.11 12.26 17.40
C GLU A 191 -26.49 11.60 17.47
N LYS A 192 -26.62 10.34 17.02
CA LYS A 192 -27.90 9.61 17.02
C LYS A 192 -28.44 9.32 18.42
N LEU A 193 -27.56 9.13 19.40
CA LEU A 193 -27.93 8.83 20.80
C LEU A 193 -27.90 10.06 21.71
N GLY A 194 -27.61 11.25 21.18
CA GLY A 194 -27.48 12.48 21.97
C GLY A 194 -26.36 12.43 23.02
N ILE A 195 -25.24 11.76 22.72
CA ILE A 195 -24.06 11.68 23.61
C ILE A 195 -22.76 11.99 22.88
N THR A 196 -21.71 12.33 23.63
CA THR A 196 -20.39 12.59 23.03
C THR A 196 -19.79 11.32 22.42
N ARG A 197 -18.98 11.48 21.35
CA ARG A 197 -18.23 10.36 20.75
C ARG A 197 -17.38 9.59 21.77
N GLU A 198 -16.83 10.32 22.75
CA GLU A 198 -15.99 9.77 23.80
C GLU A 198 -16.81 8.90 24.75
N ARG A 199 -18.04 9.31 25.05
CA ARG A 199 -18.95 8.47 25.84
C ARG A 199 -19.31 7.18 25.11
N VAL A 200 -19.51 7.22 23.78
CA VAL A 200 -19.70 6.01 22.97
C VAL A 200 -18.47 5.10 23.07
N ARG A 201 -17.27 5.65 22.94
CA ARG A 201 -16.00 4.89 23.04
C ARG A 201 -15.89 4.14 24.38
N GLN A 202 -16.14 4.82 25.48
CA GLN A 202 -16.09 4.21 26.82
C GLN A 202 -17.10 3.08 26.99
N ILE A 203 -18.32 3.25 26.48
CA ILE A 203 -19.34 2.19 26.52
C ILE A 203 -18.91 1.00 25.67
N GLU A 204 -18.41 1.25 24.46
CA GLU A 204 -17.87 0.23 23.56
C GLU A 204 -16.77 -0.59 24.23
N GLU A 205 -15.77 0.07 24.82
CA GLU A 205 -14.65 -0.61 25.49
C GLU A 205 -15.13 -1.49 26.64
N LYS A 206 -16.08 -0.98 27.44
CA LYS A 206 -16.68 -1.76 28.53
C LYS A 206 -17.40 -3.01 28.00
N ILE A 207 -18.12 -2.92 26.88
CA ILE A 207 -18.79 -4.08 26.27
C ILE A 207 -17.77 -5.12 25.81
N LEU A 208 -16.73 -4.68 25.12
CA LEU A 208 -15.69 -5.58 24.59
C LEU A 208 -14.89 -6.27 25.69
N VAL A 209 -14.57 -5.55 26.77
CA VAL A 209 -13.89 -6.15 27.93
C VAL A 209 -14.77 -7.23 28.57
N LYS A 210 -16.08 -7.00 28.70
CA LYS A 210 -17.01 -8.03 29.18
C LYS A 210 -17.03 -9.24 28.25
N ASP A 211 -17.12 -9.04 26.93
CA ASP A 211 -17.11 -10.13 25.94
C ASP A 211 -15.83 -10.97 26.00
N ILE A 212 -14.67 -10.32 26.13
CA ILE A 212 -13.37 -10.99 26.29
C ILE A 212 -13.35 -11.82 27.58
N ASN A 213 -13.81 -11.25 28.69
CA ASN A 213 -13.83 -11.94 29.97
C ASN A 213 -14.79 -13.15 29.93
N ASP A 214 -15.98 -13.01 29.34
CA ASP A 214 -16.94 -14.10 29.15
C ASP A 214 -16.32 -15.26 28.34
N LYS A 215 -15.56 -14.95 27.29
CA LYS A 215 -14.83 -15.97 26.51
C LYS A 215 -13.77 -16.68 27.34
N ARG A 216 -12.98 -15.95 28.13
CA ARG A 216 -11.95 -16.53 29.01
C ARG A 216 -12.56 -17.42 30.09
N VAL A 217 -13.71 -17.03 30.65
CA VAL A 217 -14.45 -17.88 31.61
C VAL A 217 -14.89 -19.17 30.93
N LYS A 218 -15.48 -19.10 29.73
CA LYS A 218 -15.89 -20.28 28.96
C LYS A 218 -14.70 -21.20 28.62
N GLU A 219 -13.55 -20.64 28.29
CA GLU A 219 -12.33 -21.40 28.01
C GLU A 219 -11.80 -22.09 29.26
N PHE A 220 -11.76 -21.38 30.39
CA PHE A 220 -11.39 -21.95 31.69
C PHE A 220 -12.30 -23.11 32.09
N ILE A 221 -13.63 -22.93 31.96
CA ILE A 221 -14.62 -23.97 32.24
C ILE A 221 -14.44 -25.20 31.33
N LYS A 222 -14.02 -25.03 30.08
CA LYS A 222 -13.75 -26.14 29.16
C LYS A 222 -12.46 -26.88 29.48
N SER A 223 -11.48 -26.21 30.09
CA SER A 223 -10.16 -26.78 30.33
C SER A 223 -10.11 -27.83 31.44
N LYS A 224 -11.07 -27.81 32.37
CA LYS A 224 -11.11 -28.73 33.51
C LYS A 224 -12.48 -28.78 34.17
N LYS A 225 -12.70 -29.79 35.02
CA LYS A 225 -13.84 -29.83 35.93
C LYS A 225 -13.73 -28.68 36.94
N ILE A 226 -14.83 -27.97 37.17
CA ILE A 226 -14.86 -26.81 38.06
C ILE A 226 -15.18 -27.25 39.48
N THR A 227 -14.35 -26.84 40.44
CA THR A 227 -14.57 -27.11 41.87
C THR A 227 -14.88 -25.82 42.66
N ILE A 228 -15.27 -25.96 43.92
CA ILE A 228 -15.45 -24.82 44.83
C ILE A 228 -14.21 -23.91 44.93
N TYR A 229 -13.01 -24.47 44.76
CA TYR A 229 -11.74 -23.73 44.83
C TYR A 229 -11.50 -22.80 43.62
N ASP A 230 -12.23 -23.03 42.52
CA ASP A 230 -12.13 -22.21 41.31
C ASP A 230 -12.96 -20.94 41.34
N ILE A 231 -13.88 -20.79 42.31
CA ILE A 231 -14.83 -19.67 42.39
C ILE A 231 -14.08 -18.32 42.38
N LYS A 232 -12.98 -18.21 43.14
CA LYS A 232 -12.14 -17.00 43.19
C LYS A 232 -11.49 -16.71 41.85
N THR A 233 -10.99 -17.74 41.18
CA THR A 233 -10.35 -17.66 39.87
C THR A 233 -11.35 -17.21 38.81
N ILE A 234 -12.53 -17.84 38.77
CA ILE A 234 -13.63 -17.49 37.87
C ILE A 234 -14.10 -16.04 38.09
N ARG A 235 -14.24 -15.57 39.34
CA ARG A 235 -14.57 -14.18 39.63
C ARG A 235 -13.50 -13.22 39.09
N LYS A 236 -12.23 -13.55 39.28
CA LYS A 236 -11.12 -12.73 38.76
C LYS A 236 -11.11 -12.68 37.24
N ILE A 237 -11.25 -13.83 36.56
CA ILE A 237 -11.28 -13.93 35.10
C ILE A 237 -12.48 -13.18 34.52
N SER A 238 -13.66 -13.27 35.14
CA SER A 238 -14.85 -12.51 34.74
C SER A 238 -14.70 -10.99 34.93
N GLY A 239 -13.69 -10.53 35.67
CA GLY A 239 -13.48 -9.11 35.98
C GLY A 239 -14.54 -8.52 36.92
N LEU A 240 -15.28 -9.37 37.65
CA LEU A 240 -16.29 -8.94 38.60
C LEU A 240 -15.66 -8.56 39.94
N SER A 241 -16.09 -7.41 40.48
CA SER A 241 -15.74 -7.03 41.84
C SER A 241 -16.40 -7.99 42.83
N VAL A 242 -15.79 -8.12 44.01
CA VAL A 242 -16.32 -8.93 45.12
C VAL A 242 -17.77 -8.58 45.44
N ASN A 243 -18.11 -7.28 45.45
CA ASN A 243 -19.48 -6.81 45.70
C ASN A 243 -20.46 -7.28 44.61
N LYS A 244 -20.09 -7.18 43.32
CA LYS A 244 -20.98 -7.64 42.24
C LYS A 244 -21.17 -9.15 42.27
N PHE A 245 -20.09 -9.89 42.51
CA PHE A 245 -20.15 -11.34 42.56
C PHE A 245 -20.89 -11.86 43.80
N SER A 246 -20.76 -11.18 44.96
CA SER A 246 -21.51 -11.56 46.17
C SER A 246 -23.02 -11.44 45.95
N LYS A 247 -23.47 -10.41 45.23
CA LYS A 247 -24.89 -10.25 44.88
C LYS A 247 -25.41 -11.38 43.99
N LEU A 248 -24.61 -11.87 43.03
CA LEU A 248 -24.96 -13.05 42.22
C LEU A 248 -25.14 -14.30 43.10
N ALA A 249 -24.26 -14.49 44.08
CA ALA A 249 -24.38 -15.57 45.06
C ALA A 249 -25.52 -15.35 46.09
N GLY A 250 -26.20 -14.19 46.07
CA GLY A 250 -27.21 -13.83 47.06
C GLY A 250 -26.64 -13.60 48.45
N LEU A 251 -25.44 -13.03 48.55
CA LEU A 251 -24.66 -12.83 49.76
C LEU A 251 -24.28 -11.36 49.97
N GLY A 252 -24.15 -10.98 51.24
CA GLY A 252 -23.45 -9.75 51.61
C GLY A 252 -21.96 -9.83 51.26
N THR A 253 -21.37 -8.69 50.88
CA THR A 253 -19.97 -8.61 50.40
C THR A 253 -18.98 -9.24 51.38
N GLU A 254 -19.13 -8.98 52.68
CA GLU A 254 -18.19 -9.45 53.70
C GLU A 254 -18.30 -10.96 53.95
N ILE A 255 -19.54 -11.47 53.97
CA ILE A 255 -19.81 -12.92 54.07
C ILE A 255 -19.19 -13.63 52.87
N TYR A 256 -19.36 -13.08 51.67
CA TYR A 256 -18.77 -13.65 50.47
C TYR A 256 -17.23 -13.65 50.52
N ARG A 257 -16.57 -12.59 51.03
CA ARG A 257 -15.09 -12.59 51.15
C ARG A 257 -14.59 -13.74 52.02
N ARG A 258 -15.24 -13.97 53.17
CA ARG A 258 -14.85 -15.08 54.06
C ARG A 258 -15.02 -16.42 53.36
N LYS A 259 -16.13 -16.63 52.66
CA LYS A 259 -16.38 -17.87 51.90
C LYS A 259 -15.49 -18.01 50.66
N GLU A 260 -15.07 -16.92 50.01
CA GLU A 260 -14.11 -16.98 48.91
C GLU A 260 -12.70 -17.36 49.39
N SER A 261 -12.35 -17.06 50.64
CA SER A 261 -11.12 -17.54 51.28
C SER A 261 -11.22 -18.97 51.81
N SER A 262 -12.44 -19.41 52.14
CA SER A 262 -12.76 -20.73 52.70
C SER A 262 -13.97 -21.34 51.96
N PRO A 263 -13.78 -21.83 50.71
CA PRO A 263 -14.85 -22.22 49.79
C PRO A 263 -15.75 -23.35 50.29
N GLU A 264 -15.26 -24.20 51.17
CA GLU A 264 -16.01 -25.27 51.85
C GLU A 264 -17.23 -24.75 52.61
N ASN A 265 -17.25 -23.47 52.97
CA ASN A 265 -18.36 -22.85 53.67
C ASN A 265 -19.51 -22.40 52.74
N PHE A 266 -19.39 -22.54 51.42
CA PHE A 266 -20.51 -22.25 50.51
C PHE A 266 -21.62 -23.29 50.68
N THR A 267 -22.87 -22.83 50.84
CA THR A 267 -24.01 -23.76 50.90
C THR A 267 -24.38 -24.23 49.50
N VAL A 268 -24.97 -25.41 49.36
CA VAL A 268 -25.44 -25.95 48.06
C VAL A 268 -26.35 -24.95 47.33
N LYS A 269 -27.22 -24.23 48.05
CA LYS A 269 -28.08 -23.18 47.47
C LYS A 269 -27.28 -22.01 46.88
N GLN A 270 -26.15 -21.65 47.50
CA GLN A 270 -25.26 -20.59 47.00
C GLN A 270 -24.47 -21.09 45.79
N LEU A 271 -23.95 -22.32 45.84
CA LEU A 271 -23.26 -22.95 44.70
C LEU A 271 -24.16 -23.08 43.48
N LYS A 272 -25.44 -23.47 43.64
CA LYS A 272 -26.41 -23.51 42.53
C LYS A 272 -26.61 -22.15 41.85
N LYS A 273 -26.61 -21.05 42.60
CA LYS A 273 -26.70 -19.70 42.02
C LYS A 273 -25.45 -19.34 41.21
N ILE A 274 -24.27 -19.64 41.75
CA ILE A 274 -23.00 -19.40 41.06
C ILE A 274 -22.90 -20.27 39.80
N SER A 275 -23.25 -21.56 39.92
CA SER A 275 -23.32 -22.54 38.83
C SER A 275 -24.24 -22.08 37.70
N SER A 276 -25.43 -21.56 38.03
CA SER A 276 -26.35 -21.00 37.03
C SER A 276 -25.77 -19.78 36.30
N PHE A 277 -25.00 -18.93 36.98
CA PHE A 277 -24.34 -17.79 36.35
C PHE A 277 -23.23 -18.21 35.38
N ILE A 278 -22.42 -19.21 35.75
CA ILE A 278 -21.31 -19.70 34.91
C ILE A 278 -21.75 -20.75 33.88
N ASN A 279 -23.00 -21.23 33.98
CA ASN A 279 -23.60 -22.27 33.15
C ASN A 279 -22.79 -23.58 33.14
N THR A 280 -22.35 -24.01 34.34
CA THR A 280 -21.60 -25.25 34.55
C THR A 280 -21.79 -25.71 36.00
N ASP A 281 -21.78 -27.02 36.23
CA ASP A 281 -21.83 -27.59 37.59
C ASP A 281 -20.53 -27.34 38.36
N ILE A 282 -20.65 -27.11 39.67
CA ILE A 282 -19.52 -26.89 40.57
C ILE A 282 -19.41 -28.13 41.46
N ASP A 283 -18.31 -28.84 41.33
CA ASP A 283 -18.00 -29.98 42.20
C ASP A 283 -17.61 -29.51 43.60
N ILE A 284 -18.13 -30.21 44.60
CA ILE A 284 -17.89 -29.95 46.02
C ILE A 284 -16.66 -30.74 46.50
N TYR A 285 -16.27 -31.79 45.78
CA TYR A 285 -15.10 -32.61 46.09
C TYR A 285 -13.86 -32.04 45.36
N SER A 286 -12.75 -31.85 46.08
CA SER A 286 -11.45 -31.62 45.44
C SER A 286 -10.98 -32.93 44.80
N GLU A 287 -10.42 -32.86 43.59
CA GLU A 287 -9.49 -33.89 43.11
C GLU A 287 -8.20 -33.78 43.95
N GLU A 288 -8.27 -34.23 45.19
CA GLU A 288 -7.14 -34.66 46.00
C GLU A 288 -7.57 -35.95 46.70
N ASP A 289 -7.54 -37.04 45.92
CA ASP A 289 -7.09 -38.37 46.33
C ASP A 289 -5.95 -38.76 45.38
#